data_AF-A0A0J8BDM2-F1
#
_entry.id   AF-A0A0J8BDM2-F1
#
_cell.length_a   1.000
_cell.length_b   1.000
_cell.length_c   1.000
_cell.angle_alpha   90.00
_cell.angle_beta   90.00
_cell.angle_gamma   90.00
#
_symmetry.space_group_name_H-M   'P 1'
#
loop_
_entity.id
_entity.type
_entity.pdbx_description
1 polymer ?
#
loop_
_entity_poly.entity_id
_entity_poly.type
_entity_poly.pdbx_seq_one_letter_code
_entity_poly.pdbx_strand_id
1 'polypeptide(L)'
;MENREDLRSILPYLPLKLNSCTLSWPNQVIEALKSLSKGPSHSRVASGEVLFLAISDLRNSLSLSSHPFANSAADGYALFFDEFLSRAEAAKWFGEVVPLMANLF
;
A
#
# COMPACT_ATOMS: atom_id res chain seq x y z
N MET A 1 2.70 11.21 32.66
CA MET A 1 3.19 10.26 31.63
C MET A 1 1.98 9.88 30.82
N GLU A 2 1.88 10.34 29.57
CA GLU A 2 0.80 9.91 28.68
C GLU A 2 0.82 8.38 28.56
N ASN A 3 -0.37 7.78 28.58
CA ASN A 3 -0.58 6.35 28.71
C ASN A 3 -0.08 5.61 27.47
N ARG A 4 1.19 5.20 27.48
CA ARG A 4 1.85 4.51 26.36
C ARG A 4 1.27 3.12 26.06
N GLU A 5 0.47 2.57 26.96
CA GLU A 5 -0.26 1.32 26.72
C GLU A 5 -1.31 1.50 25.62
N ASP A 6 -1.98 2.65 25.60
CA ASP A 6 -2.97 2.98 24.56
C ASP A 6 -2.31 3.08 23.18
N LEU A 7 -1.10 3.65 23.11
CA LEU A 7 -0.35 3.71 21.85
C LEU A 7 0.12 2.31 21.40
N ARG A 8 0.60 1.48 22.32
CA ARG A 8 1.07 0.12 21.99
C ARG A 8 -0.07 -0.79 21.56
N SER A 9 -1.28 -0.60 22.11
CA SER A 9 -2.44 -1.41 21.76
C SER A 9 -2.96 -1.10 20.34
N ILE A 10 -2.83 0.15 19.88
CA ILE A 10 -3.25 0.54 18.52
C ILE A 10 -2.15 0.37 17.47
N LEU A 11 -0.87 0.29 17.86
CA LEU A 11 0.27 0.23 16.93
C LEU A 11 0.15 -0.89 15.86
N PRO A 12 -0.34 -2.11 16.16
CA PRO A 12 -0.52 -3.16 15.14
C PRO A 12 -1.51 -2.80 14.03
N TYR A 13 -2.35 -1.78 14.23
CA TYR A 13 -3.36 -1.32 13.29
C TYR A 13 -2.95 -0.03 12.56
N LEU A 14 -1.81 0.57 12.93
CA LEU A 14 -1.30 1.78 12.31
C LEU A 14 -0.26 1.41 11.25
N PRO A 15 -0.19 2.17 10.14
CA PRO A 15 0.85 1.97 9.14
C PRO A 15 2.14 2.71 9.53
N LEU A 16 2.51 2.68 10.81
CA LEU A 16 3.63 3.45 11.38
C LEU A 16 4.51 2.56 12.25
N LYS A 17 5.81 2.86 12.29
CA LYS A 17 6.75 2.26 13.24
C LYS A 17 7.04 3.24 14.36
N LEU A 18 7.07 2.71 15.59
CA LEU A 18 7.48 3.46 16.78
C LEU A 18 8.99 3.39 16.94
N ASN A 19 9.67 4.51 16.73
CA ASN A 19 11.12 4.65 16.88
C ASN A 19 11.43 5.51 18.11
N SER A 20 12.00 4.92 19.15
CA SER A 20 12.39 5.56 20.42
C SER A 20 11.27 6.28 21.18
N CYS A 21 10.61 7.29 20.60
CA CYS A 21 9.41 7.98 21.08
C CYS A 21 8.58 8.63 19.94
N THR A 22 8.91 8.41 18.66
CA THR A 22 8.20 9.01 17.52
C THR A 22 7.58 7.94 16.63
N LEU A 23 6.38 8.23 16.12
CA LEU A 23 5.77 7.43 15.07
C LEU A 23 6.26 7.97 13.72
N SER A 24 6.70 7.06 12.86
CA SER A 24 7.16 7.42 11.52
C SER A 24 6.84 6.30 10.54
N TRP A 25 6.52 6.68 9.30
CA TRP A 25 6.51 5.75 8.20
C TRP A 25 7.93 5.20 7.98
N PRO A 26 8.10 3.90 7.71
CA PRO A 26 9.40 3.37 7.29
C PRO A 26 9.85 4.06 6.00
N ASN A 27 11.14 4.40 5.89
CA ASN A 27 11.69 5.06 4.69
C ASN A 27 11.36 4.28 3.39
N GLN A 28 11.41 2.95 3.43
CA GLN A 28 11.05 2.11 2.28
C GLN A 28 9.60 2.32 1.83
N VAL A 29 8.67 2.49 2.78
CA VAL A 29 7.26 2.78 2.50
C VAL A 29 7.10 4.18 1.93
N ILE A 30 7.78 5.17 2.50
CA ILE A 30 7.78 6.55 1.99
C ILE A 30 8.24 6.59 0.53
N GLU A 31 9.35 5.93 0.20
CA GLU A 31 9.90 5.95 -1.16
C GLU A 31 8.99 5.18 -2.14
N ALA A 32 8.40 4.06 -1.72
CA ALA A 32 7.42 3.34 -2.51
C ALA A 32 6.16 4.20 -2.80
N LEU A 33 5.63 4.89 -1.79
CA LEU A 33 4.47 5.78 -1.93
C LEU A 33 4.79 7.00 -2.80
N LYS A 34 5.97 7.62 -2.64
CA LYS A 34 6.46 8.67 -3.55
C LYS A 34 6.64 8.20 -4.99
N SER A 35 6.99 6.95 -5.21
CA SER A 35 7.11 6.37 -6.55
C SER A 35 5.73 6.16 -7.16
N LEU A 36 4.80 5.57 -6.38
CA LEU A 36 3.40 5.37 -6.77
C LEU A 36 2.70 6.70 -7.10
N SER A 37 2.93 7.74 -6.30
CA SER A 37 2.31 9.06 -6.50
C SER A 37 2.73 9.75 -7.80
N LYS A 38 3.83 9.31 -8.43
CA LYS A 38 4.29 9.79 -9.74
C LYS A 38 3.71 8.99 -10.92
N GLY A 39 2.85 8.02 -10.65
CA GLY A 39 2.18 7.23 -11.69
C GLY A 39 2.95 5.99 -12.16
N PRO A 40 2.39 5.27 -13.14
CA PRO A 40 2.88 3.97 -13.58
C PRO A 40 4.21 4.05 -14.34
N SER A 41 4.54 5.18 -14.96
CA SER A 41 5.84 5.39 -15.63
C SER A 41 7.02 5.38 -14.65
N HIS A 42 6.79 5.78 -13.39
CA HIS A 42 7.80 5.78 -12.34
C HIS A 42 7.73 4.52 -11.47
N SER A 43 6.54 4.15 -11.01
CA SER A 43 6.33 3.03 -10.10
C SER A 43 6.29 1.66 -10.77
N ARG A 44 6.04 1.62 -12.10
CA ARG A 44 5.74 0.41 -12.87
C ARG A 44 4.45 -0.31 -12.47
N VAL A 45 3.66 0.25 -11.56
CA VAL A 45 2.38 -0.33 -11.13
C VAL A 45 1.30 0.05 -12.13
N ALA A 46 1.06 -0.84 -13.10
CA ALA A 46 0.15 -0.60 -14.21
C ALA A 46 -0.87 -1.74 -14.44
N SER A 47 -0.95 -2.70 -13.52
CA SER A 47 -1.89 -3.84 -13.55
C SER A 47 -2.31 -4.23 -12.13
N GLY A 48 -3.39 -4.99 -12.04
CA GLY A 48 -3.92 -5.54 -10.79
C GLY A 48 -2.91 -6.45 -10.09
N GLU A 49 -2.30 -7.37 -10.84
CA GLU A 49 -1.25 -8.25 -10.32
C GLU A 49 -0.08 -7.46 -9.68
N VAL A 50 0.43 -6.45 -10.40
CA VAL A 50 1.56 -5.65 -9.91
C VAL A 50 1.14 -4.75 -8.73
N LEU A 51 -0.10 -4.25 -8.71
CA LEU A 51 -0.64 -3.51 -7.58
C LEU A 51 -0.73 -4.39 -6.32
N PHE A 52 -1.17 -5.64 -6.45
CA PHE A 52 -1.20 -6.59 -5.34
C PHE A 52 0.20 -6.83 -4.77
N LEU A 53 1.21 -7.01 -5.62
CA LEU A 53 2.60 -7.17 -5.20
C LEU A 53 3.09 -5.93 -4.44
N ALA A 54 2.84 -4.73 -4.98
CA ALA A 54 3.23 -3.48 -4.34
C ALA A 54 2.58 -3.31 -2.95
N ILE A 55 1.28 -3.61 -2.81
CA ILE A 55 0.61 -3.57 -1.50
C ILE A 55 1.20 -4.62 -0.54
N SER A 56 1.50 -5.83 -1.04
CA SER A 56 2.11 -6.89 -0.23
C SER A 56 3.48 -6.47 0.32
N ASP A 57 4.33 -5.86 -0.50
CA ASP A 57 5.64 -5.35 -0.10
C ASP A 57 5.52 -4.21 0.91
N LEU A 58 4.55 -3.30 0.73
CA LEU A 58 4.26 -2.23 1.69
C LEU A 58 3.83 -2.81 3.05
N ARG A 59 2.93 -3.80 3.07
CA ARG A 59 2.48 -4.46 4.31
C ARG A 59 3.62 -5.20 5.01
N ASN A 60 4.46 -5.89 4.26
CA ASN A 60 5.65 -6.56 4.79
C ASN A 60 6.62 -5.56 5.42
N SER A 61 6.84 -4.42 4.78
CA SER A 61 7.69 -3.32 5.28
C SER A 61 7.16 -2.71 6.58
N LEU A 62 5.84 -2.75 6.78
CA LEU A 62 5.15 -2.29 8.00
C LEU A 62 5.04 -3.36 9.09
N SER A 63 5.58 -4.56 8.88
CA SER A 63 5.38 -5.71 9.77
C SER A 63 3.90 -6.09 9.97
N LEU A 64 3.03 -5.74 9.01
CA LEU A 64 1.61 -6.12 8.98
C LEU A 64 1.37 -7.54 8.43
N SER A 65 2.46 -8.32 8.26
CA SER A 65 2.47 -9.66 7.69
C SER A 65 1.80 -10.71 8.58
N SER A 66 1.56 -10.40 9.87
CA SER A 66 0.82 -11.27 10.78
C SER A 66 -0.64 -11.47 10.39
N HIS A 67 -1.15 -10.67 9.45
CA HIS A 67 -2.50 -10.77 8.91
C HIS A 67 -2.41 -11.13 7.42
N PRO A 68 -2.29 -12.42 7.05
CA PRO A 68 -2.12 -12.80 5.65
C PRO A 68 -3.32 -12.37 4.80
N PHE A 69 -3.08 -12.10 3.53
CA PHE A 69 -4.17 -11.96 2.56
C PHE A 69 -4.92 -13.29 2.40
N ALA A 70 -6.16 -13.22 1.92
CA ALA A 70 -6.83 -14.42 1.41
C ALA A 70 -6.02 -15.02 0.25
N ASN A 71 -6.02 -16.35 0.12
CA ASN A 71 -5.24 -17.05 -0.91
C ASN A 71 -5.60 -16.60 -2.34
N SER A 72 -6.85 -16.18 -2.56
CA SER A 72 -7.35 -15.70 -3.85
C SER A 72 -7.23 -14.18 -4.04
N ALA A 73 -6.53 -13.47 -3.15
CA ALA A 73 -6.44 -12.01 -3.23
C ALA A 73 -5.72 -11.57 -4.50
N ALA A 74 -4.58 -12.19 -4.83
CA ALA A 74 -3.84 -11.89 -6.05
C ALA A 74 -4.73 -12.04 -7.29
N ASP A 75 -5.44 -13.17 -7.40
CA ASP A 75 -6.37 -13.45 -8.49
C ASP A 75 -7.50 -12.42 -8.55
N GLY A 76 -8.03 -12.00 -7.40
CA GLY A 76 -9.09 -10.99 -7.34
C GLY A 76 -8.65 -9.61 -7.86
N TYR A 77 -7.41 -9.19 -7.56
CA TYR A 77 -6.86 -7.94 -8.10
C TYR A 77 -6.66 -8.03 -9.61
N ALA A 78 -6.08 -9.14 -10.09
CA ALA A 78 -5.88 -9.37 -11.52
C ALA A 78 -7.21 -9.42 -12.27
N LEU A 79 -8.17 -10.23 -11.81
CA LEU A 79 -9.50 -10.33 -12.40
C LEU A 79 -10.20 -8.97 -12.48
N PHE A 80 -10.19 -8.19 -11.39
CA PHE A 80 -10.89 -6.91 -11.38
C PHE A 80 -10.23 -5.88 -12.32
N PHE A 81 -8.92 -5.63 -12.18
CA PHE A 81 -8.25 -4.55 -12.91
C PHE A 81 -7.85 -4.93 -14.33
N ASP A 82 -7.46 -6.19 -14.55
CA ASP A 82 -6.83 -6.62 -15.80
C ASP A 82 -7.85 -7.28 -16.76
N GLU A 83 -8.92 -7.88 -16.23
CA GLU A 83 -9.96 -8.55 -17.04
C GLU A 83 -11.32 -7.85 -17.04
N PHE A 84 -11.80 -7.38 -15.88
CA PHE A 84 -13.17 -6.85 -15.75
C PHE A 84 -13.30 -5.38 -16.16
N LEU A 85 -12.34 -4.54 -15.77
CA LEU A 85 -12.32 -3.14 -16.20
C LEU A 85 -11.97 -3.02 -17.67
N SER A 86 -12.60 -2.05 -18.35
CA SER A 86 -12.11 -1.67 -19.68
C SER A 86 -10.71 -1.08 -19.58
N ARG A 87 -9.94 -1.16 -20.68
CA ARG A 87 -8.58 -0.58 -20.74
C ARG A 87 -8.54 0.89 -20.34
N ALA A 88 -9.57 1.68 -20.68
CA ALA A 88 -9.64 3.09 -20.34
C ALA A 88 -9.87 3.31 -18.83
N GLU A 89 -10.73 2.50 -18.21
CA GLU A 89 -10.98 2.56 -16.77
C GLU A 89 -9.75 2.11 -15.97
N ALA A 90 -9.12 0.99 -16.37
CA ALA A 90 -7.88 0.53 -15.75
C ALA A 90 -6.77 1.60 -15.88
N ALA A 91 -6.61 2.19 -17.07
CA ALA A 91 -5.64 3.28 -17.27
C ALA A 91 -5.91 4.49 -16.36
N LYS A 92 -7.18 4.85 -16.15
CA LYS A 92 -7.55 5.91 -15.19
C LYS A 92 -7.21 5.52 -13.75
N TRP A 93 -7.48 4.28 -13.35
CA TRP A 93 -7.13 3.79 -12.02
C TRP A 93 -5.63 3.91 -11.73
N PHE A 94 -4.79 3.40 -12.62
CA PHE A 94 -3.33 3.42 -12.41
C PHE A 94 -2.70 4.78 -12.69
N GLY A 95 -3.27 5.57 -13.60
CA GLY A 95 -2.76 6.90 -13.96
C GLY A 95 -3.16 8.02 -13.02
N GLU A 96 -4.32 7.90 -12.35
CA GLU A 96 -4.89 8.99 -11.54
C GLU A 96 -5.22 8.54 -10.11
N VAL A 97 -6.01 7.46 -9.96
CA VAL A 97 -6.59 7.11 -8.66
C VAL A 97 -5.53 6.55 -7.70
N VAL A 98 -4.77 5.53 -8.12
CA VAL A 98 -3.70 4.95 -7.29
C VAL A 98 -2.63 6.00 -6.93
N PRO A 99 -2.13 6.84 -7.87
CA PRO A 99 -1.20 7.91 -7.54
C PRO A 99 -1.76 8.92 -6.54
N LEU A 100 -3.04 9.31 -6.68
CA LEU A 100 -3.69 10.23 -5.75
C LEU A 100 -3.80 9.63 -4.35
N MET A 101 -4.21 8.36 -4.24
CA MET A 101 -4.23 7.64 -2.96
C MET A 101 -2.83 7.55 -2.33
N ALA A 102 -1.82 7.28 -3.15
CA ALA A 102 -0.43 7.21 -2.72
C ALA A 102 0.18 8.58 -2.36
N ASN A 103 -0.54 9.69 -2.50
CA ASN A 103 -0.10 11.03 -2.08
C ASN A 103 -0.76 11.50 -0.77
N LEU A 104 -1.56 10.65 -0.12
CA LEU A 104 -2.26 10.93 1.15
C LEU A 104 -1.44 10.57 2.40
N PHE A 105 -0.17 10.18 2.26
CA PHE A 105 0.67 9.65 3.34
C PHE A 105 1.43 10.70 4.13
#